data_AF-A0A1X7RQM2-F1
#
_entry.id   AF-A0A1X7RQM2-F1
#
_cell.length_a   1.000
_cell.length_b   1.000
_cell.length_c   1.000
_cell.angle_alpha   90.00
_cell.angle_beta   90.00
_cell.angle_gamma   90.00
#
_symmetry.space_group_name_H-M   'P 1'
#
loop_
_entity.id
_entity.type
_entity.pdbx_description
1 polymer ?
#
loop_
_entity_poly.entity_id
_entity_poly.type
_entity_poly.pdbx_seq_one_letter_code
_entity_poly.pdbx_strand_id
1 'polypeptide(L)'
;MSGPSLPRINTTNTSGEITESSGDEHFSSASEGSPNPKRLSNDGSLSPIPITRVERVDDTAAHGEVPGTPAYAMRTQDAVPDEVEVVPEGQRPRSGTQSRSRSHSAVSASSRPETAGGSQIPKTVVERVDDKPAYGEVDGTLAKEMRREDAEPDEMRTLDAVNERLETRK
;
A
#
# COMPACT_ATOMS: atom_id res chain seq x y z
N MET A 1 -46.06 5.74 24.51
CA MET A 1 -45.08 5.66 25.61
C MET A 1 -43.93 6.59 25.26
N SER A 2 -43.71 7.62 26.08
CA SER A 2 -42.74 8.71 25.83
C SER A 2 -41.33 8.23 26.16
N GLY A 3 -40.42 8.22 25.18
CA GLY A 3 -39.01 7.86 25.37
C GLY A 3 -38.20 8.97 26.07
N PRO A 4 -37.03 8.65 26.67
CA PRO A 4 -36.27 9.61 27.48
C PRO A 4 -35.63 10.72 26.63
N SER A 5 -35.74 11.95 27.12
CA SER A 5 -35.13 13.15 26.52
C SER A 5 -33.61 13.15 26.69
N LEU A 6 -32.88 13.22 25.58
CA LEU A 6 -31.43 13.39 25.58
C LEU A 6 -31.04 14.86 25.89
N PRO A 7 -29.93 15.10 26.60
CA PRO A 7 -29.51 16.47 26.93
C PRO A 7 -29.02 17.22 25.68
N ARG A 8 -29.51 18.44 25.49
CA ARG A 8 -29.13 19.34 24.41
C ARG A 8 -27.79 20.01 24.75
N ILE A 9 -26.77 19.77 23.93
CA ILE A 9 -25.50 20.51 23.96
C ILE A 9 -25.78 21.87 23.33
N ASN A 10 -25.57 22.94 24.09
CA ASN A 10 -25.82 24.31 23.64
C ASN A 10 -24.53 24.85 23.00
N THR A 11 -24.34 24.62 21.70
CA THR A 11 -23.24 25.23 20.94
C THR A 11 -23.71 26.60 20.43
N THR A 12 -23.54 27.64 21.24
CA THR A 12 -23.54 28.99 20.70
C THR A 12 -22.24 29.19 19.93
N ASN A 13 -22.39 29.63 18.68
CA ASN A 13 -21.38 30.21 17.79
C ASN A 13 -20.70 29.22 16.81
N THR A 14 -21.35 28.96 15.68
CA THR A 14 -20.68 29.12 14.39
C THR A 14 -21.72 29.53 13.35
N SER A 15 -21.51 30.70 12.75
CA SER A 15 -22.36 31.24 11.68
C SER A 15 -22.08 30.46 10.40
N GLY A 16 -22.82 29.37 10.21
CA GLY A 16 -22.88 28.61 8.98
C GLY A 16 -24.29 28.04 8.87
N GLU A 17 -25.06 28.60 7.94
CA GLU A 17 -26.43 28.22 7.60
C GLU A 17 -26.53 26.71 7.39
N ILE A 18 -27.08 25.99 8.39
CA ILE A 18 -27.46 24.60 8.24
C ILE A 18 -28.88 24.64 7.69
N THR A 19 -29.00 24.64 6.37
CA THR A 19 -30.29 24.50 5.71
C THR A 19 -30.82 23.11 6.08
N GLU A 20 -31.87 23.06 6.91
CA GLU A 20 -32.62 21.84 7.20
C GLU A 20 -33.30 21.36 5.90
N SER A 21 -32.60 20.57 5.10
CA SER A 21 -33.19 19.80 4.00
C SER A 21 -33.62 18.44 4.54
N SER A 22 -34.85 18.40 5.02
CA SER A 22 -35.57 17.17 5.34
C SER A 22 -35.88 16.39 4.05
N GLY A 23 -35.32 15.19 3.90
CA GLY A 23 -35.87 14.15 3.00
C GLY A 23 -34.83 13.32 2.25
N ASP A 24 -34.64 12.07 2.68
CA ASP A 24 -34.43 10.92 1.79
C ASP A 24 -33.25 10.95 0.80
N GLU A 25 -32.04 11.27 1.26
CA GLU A 25 -30.81 10.99 0.49
C GLU A 25 -30.45 9.49 0.55
N HIS A 26 -31.30 8.67 -0.05
CA HIS A 26 -30.97 7.28 -0.32
C HIS A 26 -29.89 7.23 -1.40
N PHE A 27 -28.69 6.76 -1.05
CA PHE A 27 -27.60 6.45 -2.00
C PHE A 27 -27.92 5.25 -2.92
N SER A 28 -29.18 5.02 -3.27
CA SER A 28 -29.65 3.98 -4.19
C SER A 28 -29.41 4.34 -5.68
N SER A 29 -28.76 5.47 -5.96
CA SER A 29 -28.39 5.88 -7.32
C SER A 29 -27.10 5.21 -7.83
N ALA A 30 -26.36 4.52 -6.96
CA ALA A 30 -25.29 3.63 -7.40
C ALA A 30 -25.93 2.47 -8.17
N SER A 31 -26.06 2.64 -9.49
CA SER A 31 -26.43 1.57 -10.38
C SER A 31 -25.33 0.52 -10.30
N GLU A 32 -25.56 -0.53 -9.51
CA GLU A 32 -24.90 -1.83 -9.68
C GLU A 32 -25.31 -2.27 -11.10
N GLY A 33 -24.47 -1.91 -12.07
CA GLY A 33 -24.81 -1.94 -13.48
C GLY A 33 -25.55 -3.23 -13.81
N SER A 34 -26.72 -3.11 -14.44
CA SER A 34 -27.53 -4.26 -14.84
C SER A 34 -26.61 -5.35 -15.41
N PRO A 35 -26.59 -6.58 -14.85
CA PRO A 35 -25.74 -7.63 -15.36
C PRO A 35 -26.27 -7.97 -16.74
N ASN A 36 -25.73 -7.30 -17.76
CA ASN A 36 -26.12 -7.52 -19.14
C ASN A 36 -25.66 -8.94 -19.48
N PRO A 37 -26.58 -9.90 -19.66
CA PRO A 37 -26.19 -11.28 -20.01
C PRO A 37 -25.51 -11.33 -21.38
N LYS A 38 -25.58 -10.25 -22.17
CA LYS A 38 -24.86 -10.08 -23.45
C LYS A 38 -23.44 -9.51 -23.32
N ARG A 39 -22.93 -9.23 -22.11
CA ARG A 39 -21.48 -9.04 -21.90
C ARG A 39 -20.71 -10.36 -21.79
N LEU A 40 -21.40 -11.50 -21.86
CA LEU A 40 -20.80 -12.83 -21.98
C LEU A 40 -20.63 -13.25 -23.45
N SER A 41 -21.17 -12.50 -24.41
CA SER A 41 -20.95 -12.77 -25.84
C SER A 41 -19.65 -12.11 -26.32
N ASN A 42 -18.55 -12.82 -26.08
CA ASN A 42 -17.58 -13.24 -27.10
C ASN A 42 -16.98 -12.21 -28.09
N ASP A 43 -16.85 -10.92 -27.74
CA ASP A 43 -16.13 -9.99 -28.61
C ASP A 43 -15.43 -8.87 -27.80
N GLY A 44 -14.13 -9.00 -27.55
CA GLY A 44 -13.26 -7.86 -27.23
C GLY A 44 -12.34 -7.92 -26.00
N SER A 45 -12.43 -8.89 -25.09
CA SER A 45 -11.46 -9.03 -23.98
C SER A 45 -10.63 -10.30 -24.14
N LEU A 46 -9.72 -10.31 -25.11
CA LEU A 46 -8.74 -11.40 -25.32
C LEU A 46 -7.65 -11.47 -24.25
N SER A 47 -7.72 -10.67 -23.17
CA SER A 47 -6.86 -10.88 -22.02
C SER A 47 -7.40 -12.09 -21.25
N PRO A 48 -6.62 -13.18 -21.07
CA PRO A 48 -7.01 -14.26 -20.18
C PRO A 48 -7.38 -13.69 -18.81
N ILE A 49 -8.45 -14.20 -18.21
CA ILE A 49 -8.86 -13.82 -16.86
C ILE A 49 -7.66 -14.08 -15.94
N PRO A 50 -7.16 -13.07 -15.19
CA PRO A 50 -6.08 -13.27 -14.24
C PRO A 50 -6.49 -14.31 -13.19
N ILE A 51 -5.70 -15.39 -13.06
CA ILE A 51 -5.95 -16.48 -12.12
C ILE A 51 -5.25 -16.16 -10.80
N THR A 52 -5.95 -16.36 -9.68
CA THR A 52 -5.36 -16.23 -8.33
C THR A 52 -5.17 -17.60 -7.70
N ARG A 53 -3.94 -17.89 -7.28
CA ARG A 53 -3.55 -19.18 -6.66
C ARG A 53 -3.02 -18.97 -5.26
N VAL A 54 -3.49 -19.77 -4.31
CA VAL A 54 -3.06 -19.73 -2.91
C VAL A 54 -2.26 -20.99 -2.57
N GLU A 55 -1.08 -20.80 -2.00
CA GLU A 55 -0.20 -21.86 -1.51
C GLU A 55 -0.36 -22.01 0.01
N ARG A 56 -0.53 -23.25 0.48
CA ARG A 56 -0.50 -23.58 1.91
C ARG A 56 0.81 -24.25 2.27
N VAL A 57 1.48 -23.72 3.30
CA VAL A 57 2.76 -24.21 3.82
C VAL A 57 2.58 -25.15 5.02
N ASP A 58 1.50 -24.97 5.79
CA ASP A 58 1.20 -25.76 6.98
C ASP A 58 0.00 -26.71 6.76
N ASP A 59 0.14 -27.95 7.25
CA ASP A 59 -0.88 -29.01 7.20
C ASP A 59 -1.93 -28.91 8.33
N THR A 60 -1.79 -27.96 9.25
CA THR A 60 -2.74 -27.77 10.34
C THR A 60 -3.94 -26.92 9.92
N ALA A 61 -5.13 -27.27 10.43
CA ALA A 61 -6.35 -26.52 10.15
C ALA A 61 -6.26 -25.09 10.71
N ALA A 62 -6.43 -24.09 9.84
CA ALA A 62 -6.44 -22.69 10.23
C ALA A 62 -7.80 -22.25 10.81
N HIS A 63 -7.87 -21.03 11.36
CA HIS A 63 -9.13 -20.47 11.84
C HIS A 63 -10.17 -20.44 10.70
N GLY A 64 -11.36 -20.99 10.97
CA GLY A 64 -12.42 -21.09 9.98
C GLY A 64 -12.31 -22.25 8.99
N GLU A 65 -11.40 -23.20 9.17
CA GLU A 65 -11.34 -24.42 8.33
C GLU A 65 -12.01 -25.65 8.98
N VAL A 66 -12.25 -25.60 10.29
CA VAL A 66 -12.86 -26.70 11.04
C VAL A 66 -14.40 -26.63 10.89
N PRO A 67 -15.05 -27.67 10.30
CA PRO A 67 -16.49 -27.72 10.16
C PRO A 67 -17.22 -27.56 11.50
N GLY A 68 -18.35 -26.85 11.51
CA GLY A 68 -19.16 -26.62 12.71
C GLY A 68 -18.72 -25.43 13.57
N THR A 69 -17.65 -24.72 13.21
CA THR A 69 -17.26 -23.45 13.86
C THR A 69 -17.99 -22.26 13.24
N PRO A 70 -18.24 -21.16 13.99
CA PRO A 70 -18.85 -19.95 13.43
C PRO A 70 -17.96 -19.33 12.34
N ALA A 71 -16.65 -19.40 12.50
CA ALA A 71 -15.68 -18.93 11.51
C ALA A 71 -15.75 -19.74 10.20
N TYR A 72 -16.00 -21.05 10.27
CA TYR A 72 -16.20 -21.88 9.08
C TYR A 72 -17.46 -21.48 8.32
N ALA A 73 -18.56 -21.21 9.03
CA ALA A 73 -19.81 -20.76 8.39
C ALA A 73 -19.65 -19.40 7.68
N MET A 74 -18.92 -18.46 8.27
CA MET A 74 -18.60 -17.19 7.61
C MET A 74 -17.73 -17.41 6.37
N ARG A 75 -16.68 -18.24 6.46
CA ARG A 75 -15.77 -18.51 5.34
C ARG A 75 -16.40 -19.28 4.19
N THR A 76 -17.42 -20.11 4.46
CA THR A 76 -18.19 -20.75 3.38
C THR A 76 -18.99 -19.77 2.51
N GLN A 77 -19.15 -18.52 2.95
CA GLN A 77 -19.76 -17.45 2.14
C GLN A 77 -18.72 -16.70 1.30
N ASP A 78 -17.42 -16.85 1.58
CA ASP A 78 -16.35 -16.23 0.79
C ASP A 78 -16.18 -16.93 -0.55
N ALA A 79 -15.66 -16.19 -1.54
CA ALA A 79 -15.32 -16.75 -2.84
C ALA A 79 -14.17 -17.78 -2.73
N VAL A 80 -14.33 -18.92 -3.39
CA VAL A 80 -13.30 -19.97 -3.46
C VAL A 80 -12.24 -19.57 -4.48
N PRO A 81 -10.93 -19.66 -4.16
CA PRO A 81 -9.87 -19.39 -5.12
C PRO A 81 -9.86 -20.41 -6.26
N ASP A 82 -9.35 -20.02 -7.42
CA ASP A 82 -9.34 -20.86 -8.62
C ASP A 82 -8.50 -22.14 -8.42
N GLU A 83 -7.34 -22.02 -7.76
CA GLU A 83 -6.41 -23.13 -7.49
C GLU A 83 -5.83 -23.07 -6.07
N VAL A 84 -5.78 -24.22 -5.39
CA VAL A 84 -5.13 -24.41 -4.07
C VAL A 84 -4.09 -25.54 -4.17
N GLU A 85 -2.82 -25.24 -3.88
CA GLU A 85 -1.75 -26.24 -3.75
C GLU A 85 -1.21 -26.22 -2.31
N VAL A 86 -1.13 -27.39 -1.68
CA VAL A 86 -0.44 -27.56 -0.40
C VAL A 86 0.97 -28.00 -0.72
N VAL A 87 1.97 -27.18 -0.37
CA VAL A 87 3.38 -27.46 -0.65
C VAL A 87 3.98 -28.12 0.59
N PRO A 88 4.45 -29.39 0.48
CA PRO A 88 5.04 -30.08 1.61
C PRO A 88 6.32 -29.39 2.09
N GLU A 89 6.55 -29.44 3.40
CA GLU A 89 7.76 -28.92 4.03
C GLU A 89 9.04 -29.45 3.38
N GLY A 90 9.95 -28.52 3.03
CA GLY A 90 11.20 -28.82 2.33
C GLY A 90 11.10 -28.96 0.80
N GLN A 91 9.91 -28.90 0.20
CA GLN A 91 9.75 -28.80 -1.25
C GLN A 91 9.70 -27.34 -1.68
N ARG A 92 10.30 -27.04 -2.84
CA ARG A 92 10.20 -25.70 -3.43
C ARG A 92 8.86 -25.59 -4.14
N PRO A 93 8.11 -24.50 -3.96
CA PRO A 93 6.90 -24.28 -4.72
C PRO A 93 7.23 -24.24 -6.22
N ARG A 94 6.38 -24.86 -7.03
CA ARG A 94 6.50 -24.82 -8.50
C ARG A 94 6.29 -23.41 -9.07
N SER A 95 5.80 -22.50 -8.25
CA SER A 95 5.73 -21.07 -8.50
C SER A 95 7.14 -20.49 -8.64
N GLY A 96 7.53 -20.11 -9.86
CA GLY A 96 8.78 -19.38 -10.16
C GLY A 96 8.93 -18.03 -9.44
N THR A 97 7.99 -17.68 -8.56
CA THR A 97 7.97 -16.45 -7.77
C THR A 97 9.09 -16.42 -6.73
N GLN A 98 9.54 -17.55 -6.15
CA GLN A 98 10.72 -17.58 -5.27
C GLN A 98 12.06 -17.35 -6.00
N SER A 99 12.14 -17.63 -7.31
CA SER A 99 13.36 -17.34 -8.09
C SER A 99 13.51 -15.85 -8.39
N ARG A 100 12.42 -15.08 -8.34
CA ARG A 100 12.47 -13.62 -8.51
C ARG A 100 12.98 -12.97 -7.22
N SER A 101 12.48 -13.38 -6.07
CA SER A 101 12.79 -12.74 -4.78
C SER A 101 14.25 -12.84 -4.34
N ARG A 102 14.98 -13.92 -4.70
CA ARG A 102 16.40 -14.07 -4.34
C ARG A 102 17.37 -13.41 -5.32
N SER A 103 16.87 -12.94 -6.46
CA SER A 103 17.70 -12.31 -7.50
C SER A 103 17.94 -10.82 -7.25
N HIS A 104 17.30 -10.20 -6.25
CA HIS A 104 17.38 -8.77 -6.00
C HIS A 104 18.53 -8.32 -5.08
N SER A 105 19.24 -9.25 -4.43
CA SER A 105 20.31 -8.91 -3.48
C SER A 105 21.70 -8.83 -4.11
N ALA A 106 21.87 -9.23 -5.37
CA ALA A 106 23.17 -9.25 -6.07
C ALA A 106 23.13 -8.52 -7.43
N VAL A 107 22.18 -7.62 -7.62
CA VAL A 107 22.05 -6.83 -8.86
C VAL A 107 22.95 -5.59 -8.77
N SER A 108 23.89 -5.47 -9.71
CA SER A 108 24.56 -4.21 -10.02
C SER A 108 23.53 -3.07 -10.18
N ALA A 109 23.90 -1.82 -9.95
CA ALA A 109 22.98 -0.68 -10.02
C ALA A 109 22.20 -0.59 -11.37
N SER A 110 22.75 -1.14 -12.47
CA SER A 110 22.09 -1.24 -13.78
C SER A 110 21.04 -2.34 -13.92
N SER A 111 20.93 -3.25 -12.95
CA SER A 111 20.01 -4.40 -12.96
C SER A 111 18.89 -4.29 -11.92
N ARG A 112 18.75 -3.11 -11.29
CA ARG A 112 17.62 -2.83 -10.40
C ARG A 112 16.35 -2.71 -11.25
N PRO A 113 15.26 -3.41 -10.93
CA PRO A 113 14.04 -3.38 -11.73
C PRO A 113 13.54 -1.94 -11.86
N GLU A 114 13.15 -1.57 -13.07
CA GLU A 114 12.55 -0.27 -13.34
C GLU A 114 11.26 -0.14 -12.52
N THR A 115 10.99 1.07 -12.03
CA THR A 115 9.70 1.33 -11.35
C THR A 115 8.54 1.07 -12.32
N ALA A 116 7.31 0.95 -11.82
CA ALA A 116 6.13 0.64 -12.64
C ALA A 116 5.91 1.58 -13.85
N GLY A 117 6.64 2.69 -13.95
CA GLY A 117 6.69 3.59 -15.11
C GLY A 117 7.90 3.44 -16.04
N GLY A 118 8.70 2.37 -15.94
CA GLY A 118 9.85 2.13 -16.85
C GLY A 118 11.00 3.13 -16.71
N SER A 119 11.02 3.92 -15.65
CA SER A 119 12.06 4.92 -15.38
C SER A 119 12.84 4.56 -14.12
N GLN A 120 14.12 4.95 -14.11
CA GLN A 120 14.95 4.88 -12.91
C GLN A 120 14.35 5.78 -11.83
N ILE A 121 14.50 5.36 -10.56
CA ILE A 121 14.09 6.17 -9.41
C ILE A 121 14.93 7.46 -9.43
N PRO A 122 14.31 8.66 -9.44
CA PRO A 122 15.04 9.90 -9.32
C PRO A 122 15.83 9.94 -8.00
N LYS A 123 17.06 10.45 -8.05
CA LYS A 123 17.91 10.62 -6.87
C LYS A 123 17.78 12.02 -6.31
N THR A 124 17.78 12.12 -5.00
CA THR A 124 17.81 13.38 -4.25
C THR A 124 19.24 13.72 -3.85
N VAL A 125 19.70 14.91 -4.22
CA VAL A 125 21.05 15.40 -3.91
C VAL A 125 20.93 16.71 -3.17
N VAL A 126 21.55 16.79 -2.00
CA VAL A 126 21.61 18.00 -1.18
C VAL A 126 23.05 18.49 -1.12
N GLU A 127 23.25 19.75 -1.45
CA GLU A 127 24.54 20.43 -1.37
C GLU A 127 24.54 21.43 -0.21
N ARG A 128 25.51 21.29 0.70
CA ARG A 128 25.72 22.22 1.81
C ARG A 128 26.60 23.37 1.35
N VAL A 129 26.11 24.59 1.53
CA VAL A 129 26.81 25.83 1.17
C VAL A 129 27.65 26.37 2.33
N ASP A 130 27.29 26.04 3.57
CA ASP A 130 27.99 26.44 4.77
C ASP A 130 28.06 25.30 5.81
N ASP A 131 29.06 25.40 6.69
CA ASP A 131 29.30 24.41 7.77
C ASP A 131 28.44 24.66 9.01
N LYS A 132 27.46 25.56 8.90
CA LYS A 132 26.54 25.84 10.00
C LYS A 132 25.47 24.76 10.06
N PRO A 133 25.08 24.31 11.26
CA PRO A 133 24.02 23.32 11.40
C PRO A 133 22.70 23.88 10.85
N ALA A 134 22.07 23.12 9.96
CA ALA A 134 20.77 23.49 9.42
C ALA A 134 19.65 23.24 10.44
N TYR A 135 18.46 23.78 10.14
CA TYR A 135 17.28 23.53 10.97
C TYR A 135 17.00 22.01 11.07
N GLY A 136 16.79 21.53 12.29
CA GLY A 136 16.58 20.10 12.57
C GLY A 136 17.84 19.23 12.55
N GLU A 137 19.04 19.80 12.63
CA GLU A 137 20.29 19.02 12.76
C GLU A 137 20.79 18.91 14.18
N VAL A 138 20.49 19.92 15.01
CA VAL A 138 20.92 19.99 16.40
C VAL A 138 20.11 19.01 17.26
N ASP A 139 20.82 18.13 17.96
CA ASP A 139 20.22 17.15 18.85
C ASP A 139 19.46 17.80 20.02
N GLY A 140 18.38 17.16 20.46
CA GLY A 140 17.52 17.67 21.53
C GLY A 140 16.56 18.78 21.13
N THR A 141 16.48 19.13 19.84
CA THR A 141 15.48 20.09 19.32
C THR A 141 14.23 19.36 18.80
N LEU A 142 13.05 19.99 18.95
CA LEU A 142 11.80 19.48 18.36
C LEU A 142 11.91 19.31 16.83
N ALA A 143 12.64 20.21 16.18
CA ALA A 143 12.89 20.16 14.75
C ALA A 143 13.64 18.88 14.33
N LYS A 144 14.61 18.43 15.14
CA LYS A 144 15.33 17.18 14.91
C LYS A 144 14.42 15.97 15.05
N GLU A 145 13.55 15.97 16.06
CA GLU A 145 12.60 14.89 16.30
C GLU A 145 11.62 14.74 15.13
N MET A 146 11.02 15.83 14.66
CA MET A 146 10.16 15.82 13.48
C MET A 146 10.89 15.32 12.23
N ARG A 147 12.15 15.74 12.03
CA ARG A 147 12.97 15.33 10.88
C ARG A 147 13.36 13.85 10.89
N ARG A 148 13.25 13.14 12.02
CA ARG A 148 13.53 11.69 12.08
C ARG A 148 12.46 10.85 11.38
N GLU A 149 11.28 11.42 11.17
CA GLU A 149 10.18 10.79 10.42
C GLU A 149 10.30 11.06 8.92
N ASP A 150 11.08 12.06 8.52
CA ASP A 150 11.33 12.42 7.13
C ASP A 150 12.36 11.47 6.48
N ALA A 151 12.27 11.33 5.16
CA ALA A 151 13.24 10.57 4.39
C ALA A 151 14.60 11.28 4.29
N GLU A 152 15.69 10.53 4.44
CA GLU A 152 17.04 11.02 4.22
C GLU A 152 17.37 11.13 2.71
N PRO A 153 18.16 12.14 2.29
CA PRO A 153 18.57 12.29 0.90
C PRO A 153 19.59 11.22 0.49
N ASP A 154 19.63 10.90 -0.81
CA ASP A 154 20.52 9.87 -1.35
C ASP A 154 22.01 10.29 -1.35
N GLU A 155 22.30 11.56 -1.66
CA GLU A 155 23.66 12.10 -1.68
C GLU A 155 23.73 13.44 -0.95
N MET A 156 24.69 13.56 -0.01
CA MET A 156 25.07 14.81 0.64
C MET A 156 26.41 15.28 0.08
N ARG A 157 26.48 16.51 -0.44
CA ARG A 157 27.72 17.14 -0.92
C ARG A 157 28.08 18.32 -0.04
N THR A 158 29.34 18.39 0.37
CA THR A 158 29.92 19.54 1.07
C THR A 158 30.94 20.20 0.15
N LEU A 159 31.18 21.51 0.31
CA LEU A 159 32.10 22.26 -0.54
C LEU A 159 33.52 21.67 -0.56
N ASP A 160 33.99 21.15 0.58
CA ASP A 160 35.27 20.45 0.68
C ASP A 160 35.33 19.22 -0.24
N ALA A 161 34.24 18.44 -0.28
CA ALA A 161 34.15 17.22 -1.09
C ALA A 161 33.97 17.49 -2.59
N VAL A 162 33.39 18.64 -2.97
CA VAL A 162 33.23 19.04 -4.38
C VAL A 162 34.58 19.40 -4.99
N ASN A 163 35.44 20.08 -4.24
CA ASN A 163 36.77 20.50 -4.71
C ASN A 163 37.70 19.29 -4.90
N GLU A 164 37.72 18.31 -3.98
CA GLU A 164 38.53 17.09 -4.13
C GLU A 164 38.12 16.22 -5.33
N ARG A 165 36.80 16.17 -5.65
CA ARG A 165 36.30 15.40 -6.80
C ARG A 165 36.60 16.05 -8.15
N LEU A 166 36.86 17.35 -8.17
CA LEU A 166 37.30 18.08 -9.36
C LEU A 166 38.80 17.91 -9.59
N GLU A 167 39.60 17.84 -8.53
CA GLU A 167 41.05 17.65 -8.63
C GLU A 167 41.45 16.23 -9.08
N THR A 168 40.67 15.23 -8.69
CA THR A 168 40.89 13.82 -9.07
C THR A 168 40.46 13.47 -10.52
N ARG A 169 39.92 14.45 -11.27
CA ARG A 169 39.50 14.30 -12.69
C ARG A 169 40.38 15.10 -13.66
N LYS A 170 41.65 15.32 -13.33
CA LYS A 170 42.70 15.82 -14.23
C LYS A 170 43.77 14.76 -14.46
#